data_AF-A0A8H6M3W6-F1
#
_entry.id   AF-A0A8H6M3W6-F1
#
_cell.length_a   1.000
_cell.length_b   1.000
_cell.length_c   1.000
_cell.angle_alpha   90.00
_cell.angle_beta   90.00
_cell.angle_gamma   90.00
#
_symmetry.space_group_name_H-M   'P 1'
#
loop_
_entity.id
_entity.type
_entity.pdbx_description
1 polymer ?
#
loop_
_entity_poly.entity_id
_entity_poly.type
_entity_poly.pdbx_seq_one_letter_code
_entity_poly.pdbx_strand_id
1 'polypeptide(L)'
;MSREPLQSNEITRVAKAAVEVVQELGFTCCLFGSAACWYYGMRNRVPNDVDLVVMEDPEEYDTENIKRLIVSRDSPPATRTTPS
;
A
#
# COMPACT_ATOMS: atom_id res chain seq x y z
N MET A 1 -6.25 3.48 23.47
CA MET A 1 -7.09 4.01 22.37
C MET A 1 -7.51 2.84 21.52
N SER A 2 -8.81 2.54 21.41
CA SER A 2 -9.31 1.53 20.46
C SER A 2 -9.19 2.12 19.05
N ARG A 3 -8.49 1.43 18.15
CA ARG A 3 -8.41 1.83 16.75
C ARG A 3 -9.79 1.62 16.13
N GLU A 4 -10.36 2.65 15.52
CA GLU A 4 -11.62 2.53 14.77
C GLU A 4 -11.45 1.45 13.68
N PRO A 5 -12.47 0.59 13.46
CA PRO A 5 -12.42 -0.41 12.40
C PRO A 5 -12.24 0.27 11.04
N LEU A 6 -11.31 -0.24 10.22
CA LEU A 6 -11.14 0.24 8.86
C LEU A 6 -12.36 -0.11 8.01
N GLN A 7 -12.68 0.76 7.07
CA GLN A 7 -13.73 0.54 6.08
C GLN A 7 -13.16 -0.16 4.84
N SER A 8 -14.00 -0.97 4.16
CA SER A 8 -13.57 -1.73 2.99
C SER A 8 -13.15 -0.86 1.80
N ASN A 9 -13.71 0.34 1.66
CA ASN A 9 -13.30 1.35 0.69
C ASN A 9 -11.90 1.91 1.00
N GLU A 10 -11.52 2.05 2.27
CA GLU A 10 -10.17 2.47 2.68
C GLU A 10 -9.14 1.40 2.31
N ILE A 11 -9.42 0.13 2.63
CA ILE A 11 -8.59 -1.00 2.18
C ILE A 11 -8.47 -1.02 0.66
N THR A 12 -9.57 -0.77 -0.04
CA THR A 12 -9.55 -0.76 -1.51
C THR A 12 -8.70 0.37 -2.09
N ARG A 13 -8.84 1.56 -1.53
CA ARG A 13 -8.06 2.74 -1.93
C ARG A 13 -6.57 2.51 -1.66
N VAL A 14 -6.22 2.01 -0.47
CA VAL A 14 -4.83 1.75 -0.09
C VAL A 14 -4.22 0.65 -0.96
N ALA A 15 -4.95 -0.44 -1.22
CA ALA A 15 -4.47 -1.52 -2.08
C ALA A 15 -4.14 -1.04 -3.50
N LYS A 16 -5.01 -0.20 -4.09
CA LYS A 16 -4.75 0.38 -5.41
C LYS A 16 -3.53 1.30 -5.41
N ALA A 17 -3.48 2.24 -4.47
CA ALA A 17 -2.36 3.18 -4.36
C ALA A 17 -1.02 2.45 -4.14
N ALA A 18 -1.00 1.42 -3.30
CA ALA A 18 0.21 0.64 -3.05
C ALA A 18 0.67 -0.12 -4.30
N VAL A 19 -0.25 -0.74 -5.03
CA VAL A 19 0.08 -1.44 -6.30
C VAL A 19 0.59 -0.45 -7.34
N GLU A 20 -0.08 0.70 -7.51
CA GLU A 20 0.32 1.75 -8.45
C GLU A 20 1.74 2.26 -8.15
N VAL A 21 2.03 2.62 -6.90
CA VAL A 21 3.36 3.09 -6.49
C VAL A 21 4.45 2.03 -6.75
N VAL A 22 4.18 0.77 -6.42
CA VAL A 22 5.16 -0.30 -6.64
C VAL A 22 5.41 -0.54 -8.14
N GLN A 23 4.36 -0.45 -8.97
CA GLN A 23 4.49 -0.56 -10.42
C GLN A 23 5.22 0.65 -11.04
N GLU A 24 4.99 1.87 -10.55
CA GLU A 24 5.71 3.08 -10.98
C GLU A 24 7.21 3.06 -10.63
N LEU A 25 7.58 2.29 -9.61
CA LEU A 25 8.98 2.03 -9.26
C LEU A 25 9.63 0.95 -10.15
N GLY A 26 8.86 0.31 -11.04
CA GLY A 26 9.34 -0.69 -11.98
C GLY A 26 9.23 -2.13 -11.48
N PHE A 27 8.62 -2.37 -10.33
CA PHE A 27 8.49 -3.71 -9.77
C PHE A 27 7.16 -4.37 -10.17
N THR A 28 7.20 -5.70 -10.34
CA THR A 28 5.97 -6.50 -10.38
C THR A 28 5.56 -6.82 -8.95
N CYS A 29 4.27 -6.80 -8.64
CA CYS A 29 3.76 -7.19 -7.33
C CYS A 29 2.40 -7.90 -7.41
N CYS A 30 2.04 -8.59 -6.34
CA CYS A 30 0.70 -9.14 -6.16
C CYS A 30 0.18 -8.92 -4.74
N LEU A 31 -1.14 -8.78 -4.61
CA LEU A 31 -1.81 -8.76 -3.32
C LEU A 31 -1.73 -10.13 -2.67
N PHE A 32 -1.40 -10.14 -1.39
CA PHE A 32 -1.39 -11.31 -0.54
C PHE A 32 -2.19 -11.04 0.75
N GLY A 33 -2.30 -12.05 1.61
CA GLY A 33 -2.88 -11.89 2.93
C GLY A 33 -4.38 -11.63 2.94
N SER A 34 -4.85 -10.98 4.00
CA SER A 34 -6.27 -10.86 4.31
C SER A 34 -7.04 -10.02 3.28
N ALA A 35 -6.40 -8.98 2.73
CA ALA A 35 -6.96 -8.17 1.66
C ALA A 35 -7.19 -8.97 0.38
N ALA A 36 -6.22 -9.81 -0.04
CA ALA A 36 -6.39 -10.67 -1.20
C ALA A 36 -7.57 -11.63 -1.02
N CYS A 37 -7.62 -12.36 0.10
CA CYS A 37 -8.73 -13.26 0.42
C CYS A 37 -10.09 -12.56 0.39
N TRP A 38 -10.16 -11.32 0.89
CA TRP A 38 -11.37 -10.51 0.87
C TRP A 38 -11.82 -10.18 -0.56
N TYR A 39 -10.89 -9.82 -1.44
CA TYR A 39 -11.19 -9.60 -2.86
C TYR A 39 -11.67 -10.86 -3.58
N TYR A 40 -11.13 -12.03 -3.20
CA TYR A 40 -11.55 -13.33 -3.73
C TYR A 40 -12.84 -13.89 -3.13
N GLY A 41 -13.57 -13.11 -2.33
CA GLY A 41 -14.94 -13.43 -1.90
C GLY A 41 -15.11 -13.77 -0.42
N MET A 42 -14.04 -13.74 0.39
CA MET A 42 -14.16 -13.90 1.84
C MET A 42 -14.64 -12.59 2.49
N ARG A 43 -15.97 -12.36 2.52
CA ARG A 43 -16.59 -11.10 3.00
C ARG A 43 -16.97 -11.10 4.49
N ASN A 44 -16.56 -12.10 5.25
CA ASN A 44 -16.89 -12.27 6.67
C ASN A 44 -16.17 -11.28 7.61
N ARG A 45 -15.12 -10.60 7.14
CA ARG A 45 -14.36 -9.60 7.91
C ARG A 45 -13.76 -8.55 6.97
N VAL A 46 -13.65 -7.30 7.43
CA VAL A 46 -12.86 -6.28 6.74
C VAL A 46 -11.37 -6.45 7.09
N PRO A 47 -10.45 -6.47 6.11
CA PRO A 47 -9.00 -6.47 6.35
C PRO A 47 -8.55 -5.28 7.18
N ASN A 48 -7.44 -5.43 7.91
CA ASN A 48 -6.86 -4.35 8.71
C ASN A 48 -5.66 -3.67 8.02
N ASP A 49 -5.15 -4.30 6.96
CA ASP A 49 -3.91 -3.99 6.28
C ASP A 49 -3.94 -4.50 4.83
N VAL A 50 -2.91 -4.13 4.07
CA VAL A 50 -2.66 -4.57 2.70
C VAL A 50 -1.25 -5.15 2.68
N ASP A 51 -1.15 -6.43 2.30
CA ASP A 51 0.13 -7.10 2.10
C ASP A 51 0.41 -7.23 0.59
N LEU A 52 1.64 -6.91 0.19
CA LEU A 52 2.13 -7.10 -1.17
C LEU A 52 3.35 -8.03 -1.16
N VAL A 53 3.38 -8.96 -2.11
CA VAL A 53 4.61 -9.66 -2.50
C VAL A 53 5.17 -8.93 -3.71
N VAL A 54 6.41 -8.44 -3.59
CA VAL A 54 7.13 -7.73 -4.65
C VAL A 54 8.13 -8.71 -5.28
N MET A 55 8.16 -8.76 -6.60
CA MET A 55 9.08 -9.59 -7.39
C MET A 55 10.27 -8.74 -7.83
N GLU A 56 11.45 -9.09 -7.33
CA GLU A 56 12.69 -8.33 -7.48
C GLU A 56 13.92 -9.26 -7.35
N ASP A 57 15.12 -8.72 -7.62
CA ASP A 57 16.38 -9.43 -7.42
C ASP A 57 16.96 -9.10 -6.03
N PRO A 58 16.98 -10.07 -5.09
CA PRO A 58 17.35 -9.81 -3.70
C PRO A 58 18.80 -9.34 -3.50
N GLU A 59 19.66 -9.40 -4.53
CA GLU A 59 20.99 -8.80 -4.50
C GLU A 59 20.95 -7.28 -4.76
N GLU A 60 19.91 -6.76 -5.42
CA GLU A 60 19.75 -5.35 -5.77
C GLU A 60 18.87 -4.58 -4.77
N TYR A 61 17.77 -5.19 -4.31
CA TYR A 61 16.86 -4.54 -3.36
C TYR A 61 16.54 -5.44 -2.17
N ASP A 62 16.71 -4.92 -0.95
CA ASP A 62 16.09 -5.53 0.21
C ASP A 62 14.72 -4.91 0.52
N THR A 63 13.98 -5.55 1.43
CA THR A 63 12.65 -5.07 1.84
C THR A 63 12.67 -3.64 2.39
N GLU A 64 13.74 -3.23 3.08
CA GLU A 64 13.85 -1.87 3.64
C GLU A 64 14.18 -0.84 2.56
N ASN A 65 14.95 -1.20 1.53
CA ASN A 65 15.15 -0.37 0.35
C ASN A 65 13.83 -0.11 -0.37
N ILE A 66 13.01 -1.15 -0.58
CA ILE A 66 11.70 -1.02 -1.24
C ILE A 66 10.76 -0.13 -0.42
N LYS A 67 10.71 -0.30 0.91
CA LYS A 67 9.92 0.59 1.79
C LYS A 67 10.34 2.05 1.66
N ARG A 68 11.65 2.34 1.60
CA ARG A 68 12.16 3.71 1.40
C ARG A 68 11.76 4.28 0.04
N LEU A 69 11.78 3.47 -1.02
CA LEU A 69 11.33 3.87 -2.35
C LEU A 69 9.83 4.16 -2.40
N ILE A 70 9.01 3.38 -1.70
CA ILE A 70 7.56 3.65 -1.59
C ILE A 70 7.33 5.00 -0.89
N VAL A 71 8.02 5.26 0.21
CA VAL A 71 7.93 6.53 0.94
C VAL A 71 8.38 7.72 0.08
N SER A 72 9.40 7.56 -0.77
CA SER A 72 9.88 8.66 -1.62
C SER A 72 8.89 9.09 -2.71
N ARG A 73 7.86 8.26 -2.98
CA ARG A 73 6.74 8.59 -3.88
C ARG A 73 5.58 9.28 -3.16
N ASP A 74 5.58 9.30 -1.83
CA ASP A 74 4.62 10.06 -1.05
C ASP A 74 5.06 11.54 -1.02
N SER A 75 4.46 12.35 -1.90
CA SER A 75 4.66 13.80 -1.87
C SER A 75 3.86 14.38 -0.71
N PRO A 76 4.48 15.10 0.25
CA PRO A 76 3.71 15.81 1.26
C PRO A 76 2.76 16.80 0.56
N PRO A 77 1.51 16.96 1.05
CA PRO A 77 0.59 17.91 0.45
C PRO A 77 1.25 19.28 0.41
N ALA A 78 1.24 19.91 -0.78
CA ALA A 78 1.81 21.24 -0.98
C ALA A 78 1.32 22.15 0.17
N THR A 79 2.25 22.66 0.96
CA THR A 79 1.93 23.56 2.06
C THR A 79 1.11 24.71 1.49
N ARG A 80 -0.15 24.84 1.92
CA ARG A 80 -1.00 26.01 1.59
C ARG A 80 -0.22 27.23 2.06
N THR A 81 0.43 27.91 1.14
CA THR A 81 1.01 29.23 1.38
C THR A 81 -0.17 30.17 1.57
N THR A 82 -0.53 30.46 2.82
CA THR A 82 -1.43 31.57 3.13
C THR A 82 -0.68 32.86 2.79
N PRO A 83 -1.17 33.68 1.84
CA PRO A 83 -0.59 35.00 1.62
C PRO A 83 -0.83 35.88 2.86
N SER A 84 0.18 36.70 3.18
CA SER A 84 0.20 37.65 4.30
C SER A 84 -0.82 38.77 4.16
#